data_AF-A0A946Z0S1-F1
#
_entry.id   AF-A0A946Z0S1-F1
#
_cell.length_a   1.000
_cell.length_b   1.000
_cell.length_c   1.000
_cell.angle_alpha   90.00
_cell.angle_beta   90.00
_cell.angle_gamma   90.00
#
_symmetry.space_group_name_H-M   'P 1'
#
loop_
_entity.id
_entity.type
_entity.pdbx_description
1 polymer ?
#
loop_
_entity_poly.entity_id
_entity_poly.type
_entity_poly.pdbx_seq_one_letter_code
_entity_poly.pdbx_strand_id
1 'polypeptide(L)'
;PLQANHPGAAEMLGVREQLASWEKPAYVLFSTGDPIFSTRTGERLADLIPGAGPLDTIDDAAHFLQEDQGEEVGRRIASWLQSLE
;
A
#
# COMPACT_ATOMS: atom_id res chain seq x y z
N PRO A 1 7.34 8.60 -13.79
CA PRO A 1 8.74 8.44 -14.25
C PRO A 1 9.05 6.97 -14.50
N LEU A 2 9.45 6.61 -15.72
CA LEU A 2 9.81 5.23 -16.08
C LEU A 2 11.33 5.08 -16.33
N GLN A 3 12.05 6.21 -16.45
CA GLN A 3 13.50 6.26 -16.60
C GLN A 3 14.11 7.21 -15.55
N ALA A 4 15.38 7.00 -15.24
CA ALA A 4 16.08 7.75 -14.18
C ALA A 4 16.19 9.26 -14.46
N ASN A 5 16.15 9.67 -15.72
CA ASN A 5 16.21 11.08 -16.15
C ASN A 5 14.83 11.72 -16.35
N HIS A 6 13.72 10.99 -16.14
CA HIS A 6 12.40 11.58 -16.24
C HIS A 6 12.19 12.59 -15.08
N PRO A 7 11.50 13.72 -15.33
CA PRO A 7 11.08 14.63 -14.25
C PRO A 7 10.38 13.86 -13.12
N GLY A 8 10.72 14.16 -11.87
CA GLY A 8 10.16 13.49 -10.69
C GLY A 8 10.86 12.18 -10.27
N ALA A 9 11.86 11.69 -11.02
CA ALA A 9 12.52 10.43 -10.71
C ALA A 9 13.35 10.48 -9.41
N ALA A 10 14.05 11.60 -9.16
CA ALA A 10 14.85 11.79 -7.96
C ALA A 10 13.95 11.86 -6.71
N GLU A 11 12.83 12.55 -6.82
CA GLU A 11 11.84 12.70 -5.76
C GLU A 11 11.19 11.35 -5.42
N MET A 12 10.81 10.56 -6.42
CA MET A 12 10.29 9.20 -6.20
C MET A 12 11.31 8.28 -5.51
N LEU A 13 12.58 8.39 -5.88
CA LEU A 13 13.63 7.61 -5.21
C LEU A 13 13.79 8.04 -3.75
N GLY A 14 13.80 9.35 -3.47
CA GLY A 14 13.86 9.88 -2.11
C GLY A 14 12.67 9.42 -1.26
N VAL A 15 11.44 9.42 -1.79
CA VAL A 15 10.27 8.86 -1.09
C VAL A 15 10.46 7.38 -0.77
N ARG A 16 10.95 6.60 -1.74
CA ARG A 16 11.23 5.16 -1.53
C ARG A 16 12.24 4.93 -0.41
N GLU A 17 13.31 5.73 -0.36
CA GLU A 17 14.32 5.66 0.70
C GLU A 17 13.74 6.00 2.08
N GLN A 18 12.89 7.03 2.17
CA GLN A 18 12.23 7.39 3.43
C GLN A 18 11.26 6.31 3.92
N LEU A 19 10.48 5.72 3.01
CA LEU A 19 9.60 4.58 3.33
C LEU A 19 10.39 3.36 3.81
N ALA A 20 11.59 3.12 3.27
CA ALA A 20 12.47 2.03 3.69
C ALA A 20 12.99 2.17 5.13
N SER A 21 12.92 3.36 5.71
CA SER A 21 13.28 3.65 7.11
C SER A 21 12.06 3.89 8.02
N TRP A 22 10.85 3.65 7.55
CA TRP A 22 9.63 3.94 8.30
C TRP A 22 9.29 2.81 9.29
N GLU A 23 9.62 3.02 10.56
CA GLU A 23 9.40 2.03 11.64
C GLU A 23 8.04 2.14 12.33
N LYS A 24 7.27 3.22 12.08
CA LYS A 24 5.94 3.36 12.68
C LYS A 24 4.97 2.36 12.04
N PRO A 25 3.94 1.89 12.76
CA PRO A 25 2.94 0.99 12.20
C PRO A 25 2.39 1.50 10.87
N ALA A 26 2.37 0.62 9.87
CA ALA A 26 1.83 0.88 8.55
C ALA A 26 0.93 -0.28 8.11
N TYR A 27 -0.14 0.06 7.40
CA TYR A 27 -1.10 -0.91 6.89
C TYR A 27 -1.15 -0.82 5.36
N VAL A 28 -0.88 -1.94 4.70
CA VAL A 28 -0.89 -2.04 3.23
C VAL A 28 -2.06 -2.92 2.82
N LEU A 29 -3.01 -2.33 2.11
CA LEU A 29 -4.27 -2.95 1.71
C LEU A 29 -4.48 -2.77 0.20
N PHE A 30 -4.53 -3.87 -0.55
CA PHE A 30 -4.68 -3.86 -2.01
C PHE A 30 -5.92 -4.63 -2.46
N SER A 31 -6.37 -4.37 -3.69
CA SER A 31 -7.37 -5.23 -4.31
C SER A 31 -6.70 -6.41 -5.04
N THR A 32 -7.34 -7.57 -5.03
CA THR A 32 -6.96 -8.69 -5.91
C THR A 32 -7.38 -8.46 -7.37
N GLY A 33 -8.33 -7.55 -7.61
CA GLY A 33 -8.89 -7.22 -8.92
C GLY A 33 -8.33 -5.96 -9.59
N ASP A 34 -7.33 -5.29 -9.02
CA ASP A 34 -6.74 -4.08 -9.60
C ASP A 34 -5.98 -4.38 -10.92
N PRO A 35 -6.40 -3.81 -12.07
CA PRO A 35 -5.73 -4.04 -13.36
C PRO A 35 -4.43 -3.24 -13.53
N ILE A 36 -4.15 -2.28 -12.65
CA ILE A 36 -2.99 -1.39 -12.67
C ILE A 36 -1.91 -1.89 -11.72
N PHE A 37 -2.27 -2.21 -10.48
CA PHE A 37 -1.34 -2.70 -9.47
C PHE A 37 -1.65 -4.12 -9.02
N SER A 38 -0.81 -5.06 -9.45
CA SER A 38 -0.89 -6.45 -8.97
C SER A 38 -0.63 -6.57 -7.47
N THR A 39 -1.15 -7.63 -6.84
CA THR A 39 -0.85 -8.00 -5.43
C THR A 39 0.65 -8.10 -5.17
N ARG A 40 1.46 -8.58 -6.13
CA ARG A 40 2.93 -8.60 -6.04
C ARG A 40 3.56 -7.22 -5.83
N THR A 41 2.92 -6.17 -6.36
CA THR A 41 3.35 -4.78 -6.10
C THR A 41 3.05 -4.38 -4.67
N GLY A 42 1.88 -4.77 -4.15
CA GLY A 42 1.51 -4.59 -2.74
C GLY A 42 2.45 -5.32 -1.79
N GLU A 43 2.81 -6.57 -2.09
CA GLU A 43 3.78 -7.36 -1.32
C GLU A 43 5.13 -6.64 -1.24
N ARG A 44 5.65 -6.16 -2.37
CA ARG A 44 6.90 -5.39 -2.41
C ARG A 44 6.83 -4.09 -1.63
N LEU A 45 5.66 -3.46 -1.56
CA LEU A 45 5.47 -2.23 -0.78
C LEU A 45 5.42 -2.52 0.72
N ALA A 46 4.74 -3.60 1.13
CA ALA A 46 4.75 -4.08 2.51
C ALA A 46 6.17 -4.47 2.95
N ASP A 47 6.88 -5.26 2.14
CA ASP A 47 8.27 -5.66 2.40
C ASP A 47 9.25 -4.48 2.47
N LEU A 48 8.96 -3.39 1.76
CA LEU A 48 9.79 -2.18 1.77
C LEU A 48 9.69 -1.44 3.10
N ILE A 49 8.54 -1.43 3.76
CA ILE A 49 8.25 -0.58 4.92
C ILE A 49 8.46 -1.41 6.20
N PRO A 50 9.49 -1.15 7.03
CA PRO A 50 9.77 -1.97 8.21
C PRO A 50 8.61 -2.05 9.22
N GLY A 51 7.85 -0.98 9.37
CA GLY A 51 6.67 -0.92 10.24
C GLY A 51 5.40 -1.51 9.65
N ALA A 52 5.43 -2.06 8.43
CA ALA A 52 4.28 -2.71 7.82
C ALA A 52 4.16 -4.18 8.25
N GLY A 53 2.91 -4.64 8.40
CA GLY A 53 2.60 -6.07 8.44
C GLY A 53 2.60 -6.71 7.04
N PRO A 54 2.22 -8.00 6.93
CA PRO A 54 2.00 -8.62 5.62
C PRO A 54 0.91 -7.86 4.84
N LEU A 55 0.98 -7.93 3.51
CA LEU A 55 -0.07 -7.39 2.64
C LEU A 55 -1.44 -7.99 3.04
N ASP A 56 -2.44 -7.12 3.26
CA ASP A 56 -3.84 -7.53 3.27
C ASP A 56 -4.49 -7.22 1.93
N THR A 57 -5.53 -7.98 1.59
CA THR A 57 -6.22 -7.87 0.31
C THR A 57 -7.74 -7.90 0.46
N ILE A 58 -8.41 -7.17 -0.43
CA ILE A 58 -9.86 -7.18 -0.60
C ILE A 58 -10.19 -7.70 -2.01
N ASP A 59 -11.19 -8.57 -2.09
CA ASP A 59 -11.77 -9.04 -3.35
C ASP A 59 -12.89 -8.09 -3.82
N ASP A 60 -13.38 -8.28 -5.04
CA ASP A 60 -14.52 -7.53 -5.60
C ASP A 60 -14.33 -5.99 -5.58
N ALA A 61 -13.09 -5.53 -5.75
CA ALA A 61 -12.72 -4.13 -5.98
C ALA A 61 -11.75 -4.01 -7.17
N ALA A 62 -11.71 -2.87 -7.82
CA ALA A 62 -10.72 -2.54 -8.86
C ALA A 62 -9.62 -1.65 -8.27
N HIS A 63 -9.23 -0.59 -8.99
CA HIS A 63 -8.15 0.30 -8.59
C HIS A 63 -8.50 1.22 -7.41
N PHE A 64 -9.77 1.63 -7.32
CA PHE A 64 -10.24 2.54 -6.27
C PHE A 64 -11.01 1.76 -5.20
N LEU A 65 -10.28 1.05 -4.33
CA LEU A 65 -10.86 0.21 -3.27
C LEU A 65 -11.93 0.94 -2.44
N GLN A 66 -11.68 2.21 -2.13
CA GLN A 66 -12.61 3.02 -1.35
C GLN A 66 -13.94 3.32 -2.05
N GLU A 67 -13.98 3.29 -3.38
CA GLU A 67 -15.20 3.51 -4.17
C GLU A 67 -15.99 2.21 -4.32
N ASP A 68 -15.30 1.09 -4.54
CA ASP A 68 -15.95 -0.22 -4.73
C ASP A 68 -16.35 -0.89 -3.41
N GLN A 69 -15.51 -0.77 -2.38
CA GLN A 69 -15.61 -1.51 -1.10
C GLN A 69 -15.37 -0.60 0.11
N GLY A 70 -15.87 0.64 0.07
CA GLY A 70 -15.59 1.65 1.11
C GLY A 70 -15.90 1.22 2.55
N GLU A 71 -17.01 0.52 2.77
CA GLU A 71 -17.38 0.01 4.10
C GLU A 71 -16.40 -1.05 4.61
N GLU A 72 -15.98 -1.98 3.74
CA GLU A 72 -14.99 -3.01 4.07
C GLU A 72 -13.61 -2.40 4.34
N VAL A 73 -13.17 -1.44 3.52
CA VAL A 73 -11.94 -0.68 3.75
C VAL A 73 -11.97 0.00 5.12
N GLY A 74 -13.07 0.69 5.44
CA GLY A 74 -13.24 1.34 6.75
C GLY A 74 -13.19 0.34 7.91
N ARG A 75 -13.87 -0.80 7.79
CA ARG A 75 -13.87 -1.87 8.78
C ARG A 75 -12.47 -2.45 9.00
N ARG A 76 -11.72 -2.68 7.92
CA ARG A 76 -10.33 -3.18 7.96
C ARG A 76 -9.40 -2.21 8.67
N ILE A 77 -9.49 -0.91 8.34
CA ILE A 77 -8.70 0.14 9.01
C ILE A 77 -9.03 0.20 10.50
N ALA A 78 -10.32 0.20 10.88
CA ALA A 78 -10.73 0.25 12.27
C ALA A 78 -10.25 -0.98 13.06
N SER A 79 -10.38 -2.17 12.48
CA SER A 79 -9.88 -3.42 13.08
C SER A 79 -8.36 -3.41 13.24
N TRP A 80 -7.63 -2.89 12.24
CA TRP A 80 -6.17 -2.77 12.33
C TRP A 80 -5.76 -1.80 13.42
N LEU A 81 -6.38 -0.62 13.51
CA LEU A 81 -6.10 0.36 14.56
C LEU A 81 -6.33 -0.21 15.97
N GLN A 82 -7.41 -0.97 16.18
CA GLN A 82 -7.68 -1.63 17.46
C GLN A 82 -6.66 -2.72 17.79
N SER A 83 -5.99 -3.32 16.79
CA SER A 83 -4.95 -4.33 17.02
C SER A 83 -3.59 -3.74 17.42
N LEU A 84 -3.44 -2.41 17.31
CA LEU A 84 -2.22 -1.70 17.73
C LEU A 84 -2.24 -1.26 19.20
N GLU A 85 -3.40 -1.37 19.86
CA GLU A 85 -3.57 -1.11 21.30
C GLU A 85 -3.04 -2.27 22.16
#